data_AF-A0A8T2S8C7-F1
#
_entry.id   AF-A0A8T2S8C7-F1
#
_cell.length_a   1.000
_cell.length_b   1.000
_cell.length_c   1.000
_cell.angle_alpha   90.00
_cell.angle_beta   90.00
_cell.angle_gamma   90.00
#
_symmetry.space_group_name_H-M   'P 1'
#
loop_
_entity.id
_entity.type
_entity.pdbx_description
1 polymer ?
#
loop_
_entity_poly.entity_id
_entity_poly.type
_entity_poly.pdbx_seq_one_letter_code
_entity_poly.pdbx_strand_id
1 'polypeptide(L)'
;MSHITFDIQLQEAMQELVKLLEDDDPKVVLKGIQEYSVLYVRYIQIYRKMEDCFDQIVHAQKRIDLRRTLEACIGRILELRHVCNSDQLSSIKHKR
;
A
#
# COMPACT_ATOMS: atom_id res chain seq x y z
N MET A 1 9.86 -16.31 -18.13
CA MET A 1 8.43 -15.96 -18.23
C MET A 1 8.31 -14.78 -19.19
N SER A 2 7.32 -14.77 -20.07
CA SER A 2 7.19 -13.80 -21.17
C SER A 2 6.83 -12.39 -20.68
N HIS A 3 7.29 -11.35 -21.40
CA HIS A 3 6.97 -9.92 -21.16
C HIS A 3 5.46 -9.66 -20.91
N ILE A 4 4.60 -10.40 -21.61
CA ILE A 4 3.14 -10.31 -21.53
C ILE A 4 2.62 -10.69 -20.13
N THR A 5 3.26 -11.66 -19.47
CA THR A 5 2.85 -12.14 -18.14
C THR A 5 3.10 -11.07 -17.07
N PHE A 6 4.17 -10.29 -17.22
CA PHE A 6 4.50 -9.21 -16.28
C PHE A 6 3.61 -7.99 -16.45
N ASP A 7 3.33 -7.58 -17.69
CA ASP A 7 2.40 -6.47 -17.92
C ASP A 7 1.02 -6.80 -17.32
N ILE A 8 0.56 -8.06 -17.41
CA ILE A 8 -0.69 -8.52 -16.78
C ILE A 8 -0.60 -8.47 -15.25
N GLN A 9 0.45 -9.03 -14.66
CA GLN A 9 0.63 -9.04 -13.19
C GLN A 9 0.74 -7.62 -12.60
N LEU A 10 1.44 -6.72 -13.30
CA LEU A 10 1.54 -5.32 -12.91
C LEU A 10 0.18 -4.63 -13.01
N GLN A 11 -0.56 -4.87 -14.09
CA GLN A 11 -1.91 -4.32 -14.25
C GLN A 11 -2.85 -4.81 -13.14
N GLU A 12 -2.79 -6.09 -12.77
CA GLU A 12 -3.58 -6.65 -11.66
C GLU A 12 -3.22 -5.99 -10.33
N ALA A 13 -1.92 -5.83 -10.03
CA ALA A 13 -1.46 -5.15 -8.81
C ALA A 13 -1.90 -3.68 -8.77
N MET A 14 -1.87 -2.98 -9.91
CA MET A 14 -2.36 -1.60 -10.02
C MET A 14 -3.88 -1.51 -9.83
N GLN A 15 -4.66 -2.45 -10.37
CA GLN A 15 -6.10 -2.49 -10.14
C GLN A 15 -6.45 -2.76 -8.67
N GLU A 16 -5.69 -3.64 -8.01
CA GLU A 16 -5.83 -3.91 -6.58
C GLU A 16 -5.55 -2.65 -5.75
N LEU A 17 -4.52 -1.88 -6.12
CA LEU A 17 -4.19 -0.60 -5.48
C LEU A 17 -5.32 0.43 -5.65
N VAL A 18 -5.88 0.56 -6.85
CA VAL A 18 -6.97 1.52 -7.12
C VAL A 18 -8.19 1.18 -6.27
N LYS A 19 -8.59 -0.09 -6.20
CA LYS A 19 -9.69 -0.53 -5.33
C LYS A 19 -9.41 -0.22 -3.86
N LEU A 20 -8.17 -0.45 -3.40
CA LEU A 20 -7.78 -0.14 -2.03
C LEU A 20 -7.86 1.37 -1.74
N LEU A 21 -7.54 2.22 -2.73
CA LEU A 21 -7.66 3.68 -2.62
C LEU A 21 -9.13 4.15 -2.56
N GLU A 22 -10.05 3.46 -3.24
CA GLU A 22 -11.49 3.73 -3.11
C GLU A 22 -11.99 3.42 -1.69
N ASP A 23 -11.45 2.36 -1.07
CA ASP A 23 -11.73 2.02 0.33
C ASP A 23 -11.04 2.98 1.32
N ASP A 24 -9.91 3.56 0.96
CA ASP A 24 -9.08 4.40 1.83
C ASP A 24 -9.53 5.88 1.80
N ASP A 25 -10.73 6.14 2.32
CA ASP A 25 -11.25 7.51 2.41
C ASP A 25 -10.59 8.28 3.58
N PRO A 26 -9.74 9.29 3.32
CA PRO A 26 -8.99 10.01 4.36
C PRO A 26 -9.90 10.85 5.28
N LYS A 27 -11.16 11.08 4.90
CA LYS A 27 -12.13 11.82 5.70
C LYS A 27 -12.89 10.91 6.67
N VAL A 28 -12.86 9.59 6.45
CA VAL A 28 -13.46 8.61 7.35
C VAL A 28 -12.44 8.26 8.43
N VAL A 29 -12.27 9.18 9.39
CA VAL A 29 -11.35 9.08 10.53
C VAL A 29 -11.75 7.98 11.54
N LEU A 30 -12.90 7.34 11.35
CA LEU A 30 -13.53 6.43 12.31
C LEU A 30 -13.31 4.94 12.02
N LYS A 31 -12.38 4.58 11.14
CA LYS A 31 -12.05 3.16 10.95
C LYS A 31 -11.28 2.70 12.20
N GLY A 32 -11.76 1.68 12.90
CA GLY A 32 -11.10 1.17 14.10
C GLY A 32 -9.69 0.63 13.79
N ILE A 33 -8.89 0.37 14.82
CA ILE A 33 -7.54 -0.24 14.68
C ILE A 33 -7.55 -1.50 13.80
N GLN A 34 -8.61 -2.30 13.88
CA GLN A 34 -8.75 -3.53 13.08
C GLN A 34 -8.81 -3.23 11.58
N GLU A 35 -9.59 -2.24 11.18
CA GLU A 35 -9.75 -1.84 9.78
C GLU A 35 -8.47 -1.19 9.24
N TYR A 36 -7.81 -0.34 10.03
CA TYR A 36 -6.48 0.18 9.68
C TYR A 36 -5.43 -0.93 9.57
N SER A 37 -5.50 -1.97 10.40
CA SER A 37 -4.58 -3.11 10.35
C SER A 37 -4.77 -3.93 9.08
N VAL A 38 -6.03 -4.16 8.66
CA VAL A 38 -6.35 -4.82 7.39
C VAL A 38 -5.81 -4.00 6.21
N LEU A 39 -6.04 -2.69 6.23
CA LEU A 39 -5.60 -1.78 5.18
C LEU A 39 -4.06 -1.77 5.06
N TYR A 40 -3.36 -1.70 6.20
CA TYR A 40 -1.90 -1.75 6.28
C TYR A 40 -1.33 -3.04 5.66
N VAL A 41 -1.90 -4.21 6.00
CA VAL A 41 -1.46 -5.49 5.43
C VAL A 41 -1.70 -5.54 3.93
N ARG A 42 -2.83 -5.05 3.44
CA ARG A 42 -3.13 -5.00 2.00
C ARG A 42 -2.14 -4.12 1.23
N TYR A 43 -1.81 -2.93 1.76
CA TYR A 43 -0.79 -2.07 1.15
C TYR A 43 0.57 -2.77 1.05
N ILE A 44 1.00 -3.51 2.09
CA ILE A 44 2.24 -4.28 2.04
C ILE A 44 2.20 -5.38 0.98
N GLN A 45 1.08 -6.12 0.88
CA GLN A 45 0.93 -7.18 -0.11
C GLN A 45 1.05 -6.65 -1.54
N ILE A 46 0.39 -5.53 -1.83
CA ILE A 46 0.44 -4.86 -3.15
C ILE A 46 1.85 -4.33 -3.42
N TYR A 47 2.50 -3.72 -2.42
CA TYR A 47 3.86 -3.22 -2.53
C TYR A 47 4.83 -4.33 -2.96
N ARG A 48 4.76 -5.51 -2.33
CA ARG A 48 5.62 -6.65 -2.68
C ARG A 48 5.38 -7.15 -4.10
N LYS A 49 4.12 -7.26 -4.54
CA LYS A 49 3.79 -7.64 -5.92
C LYS A 49 4.36 -6.64 -6.93
N MET A 50 4.28 -5.35 -6.63
CA MET A 50 4.85 -4.30 -7.48
C MET A 50 6.38 -4.29 -7.47
N GLU A 51 7.01 -4.59 -6.34
CA GLU A 51 8.47 -4.73 -6.20
C GLU A 51 8.99 -5.91 -7.04
N ASP A 52 8.34 -7.07 -6.98
CA ASP A 52 8.68 -8.24 -7.80
C ASP A 52 8.56 -7.94 -9.32
N CYS A 53 7.60 -7.09 -9.69
CA CYS A 53 7.47 -6.60 -11.07
C CYS A 53 8.57 -5.60 -11.42
N PHE A 54 8.95 -4.73 -10.48
CA PHE A 54 9.96 -3.70 -10.66
C PHE A 54 11.35 -4.26 -10.98
N ASP A 55 11.75 -5.35 -10.31
CA ASP A 55 13.02 -6.03 -10.58
C ASP A 55 13.10 -6.66 -11.98
N GLN A 56 11.95 -6.88 -12.62
CA GLN A 56 11.85 -7.52 -13.93
C GLN A 56 11.68 -6.52 -15.08
N ILE A 57 11.48 -5.23 -14.78
CA ILE A 57 11.38 -4.17 -15.79
C ILE A 57 12.76 -3.68 -16.19
N VAL A 58 13.15 -3.98 -17.43
CA VAL A 58 14.42 -3.53 -18.02
C VAL A 58 14.30 -2.13 -18.65
N HIS A 59 13.08 -1.70 -19.01
CA HIS A 59 12.82 -0.42 -19.65
C HIS A 59 12.85 0.74 -18.64
N ALA A 60 13.85 1.62 -18.76
CA ALA A 60 14.08 2.73 -17.84
C ALA A 60 12.86 3.65 -17.63
N GLN A 61 12.10 3.95 -18.70
CA GLN A 61 10.92 4.82 -18.61
C GLN A 61 9.82 4.21 -17.73
N LYS A 62 9.43 2.95 -18.02
CA LYS A 62 8.44 2.21 -17.22
C LYS A 62 8.89 2.05 -15.75
N ARG A 63 10.20 1.92 -15.54
CA ARG A 63 10.80 1.79 -14.21
C ARG A 63 10.63 3.06 -13.37
N ILE A 64 10.77 4.24 -13.97
CA ILE A 64 10.60 5.52 -13.24
C ILE A 64 9.15 5.66 -12.74
N ASP A 65 8.17 5.34 -13.57
CA ASP A 65 6.76 5.46 -13.21
C ASP A 65 6.38 4.49 -12.08
N LEU A 66 6.81 3.22 -12.18
CA LEU A 66 6.57 2.24 -11.12
C LEU A 66 7.28 2.62 -9.81
N ARG A 67 8.49 3.20 -9.89
CA ARG A 67 9.19 3.67 -8.69
C ARG A 67 8.42 4.78 -7.96
N ARG A 68 7.82 5.72 -8.69
CA ARG A 68 6.97 6.76 -8.09
C ARG A 68 5.76 6.16 -7.39
N THR A 69 5.13 5.14 -7.98
CA THR A 69 4.02 4.43 -7.35
C THR A 69 4.45 3.69 -6.08
N LEU A 70 5.61 3.03 -6.10
CA LEU A 70 6.18 2.37 -4.92
C LEU A 70 6.49 3.38 -3.80
N GLU A 71 7.06 4.54 -4.12
CA GLU A 71 7.35 5.61 -3.16
C GLU A 71 6.07 6.15 -2.51
N ALA A 72 5.01 6.36 -3.29
CA ALA A 72 3.69 6.75 -2.77
C ALA A 72 3.08 5.68 -1.85
N CYS A 73 3.17 4.39 -2.22
CA CYS A 73 2.69 3.28 -1.39
C CYS A 73 3.43 3.21 -0.05
N ILE A 74 4.75 3.39 -0.05
CA ILE A 74 5.55 3.45 1.19
C ILE A 74 5.09 4.62 2.07
N GLY A 75 4.88 5.80 1.48
CA GLY A 75 4.37 6.97 2.21
C GLY A 75 3.08 6.63 2.97
N ARG A 76 2.12 5.99 2.28
CA ARG A 76 0.85 5.61 2.90
C ARG A 76 1.01 4.53 3.99
N ILE A 77 1.86 3.54 3.78
CA ILE A 77 2.18 2.50 4.78
C ILE A 77 2.74 3.14 6.07
N LEU A 78 3.61 4.15 5.92
CA LEU A 78 4.17 4.87 7.06
C LEU A 78 3.11 5.66 7.82
N GLU A 79 2.22 6.36 7.12
CA GLU A 79 1.09 7.07 7.74
C GLU A 79 0.20 6.12 8.55
N LEU A 80 -0.20 4.99 7.96
CA LEU A 80 -1.03 3.98 8.62
C LEU A 80 -0.37 3.41 9.88
N ARG A 81 0.95 3.17 9.83
CA ARG A 81 1.73 2.75 11.01
C ARG A 81 1.69 3.81 12.11
N HIS A 82 1.86 5.08 11.77
CA HIS A 82 1.82 6.17 12.75
C HIS A 82 0.45 6.28 13.42
N VAL A 83 -0.64 6.19 12.64
CA VAL A 83 -2.01 6.18 13.17
C VAL A 83 -2.21 5.04 14.16
N CYS A 84 -1.85 3.81 13.79
CA CYS A 84 -1.98 2.65 14.67
C CYS A 84 -1.18 2.81 15.97
N ASN A 85 0.04 3.35 15.92
CA ASN A 85 0.86 3.60 17.12
C ASN A 85 0.28 4.70 18.01
N SER A 86 -0.26 5.77 17.44
CA SER A 86 -0.85 6.87 18.21
C SER A 86 -2.10 6.45 18.98
N ASP A 87 -2.92 5.55 18.42
CA ASP A 87 -4.15 5.08 19.05
C ASP A 87 -3.90 3.96 20.09
N GLN A 88 -2.80 3.22 19.96
CA GLN A 88 -2.32 2.35 21.04
C GLN A 88 -1.95 3.17 22.29
N LEU A 89 -1.33 4.34 22.10
CA LEU A 89 -0.97 5.25 23.20
C LEU A 89 -2.18 5.91 23.87
N SER A 90 -3.26 6.20 23.12
CA SER A 90 -4.51 6.75 23.66
C SER A 90 -5.23 5.73 24.56
N SER A 91 -5.28 4.46 24.14
CA SER A 91 -5.84 3.35 24.92
C SER A 91 -5.05 3.04 26.20
N ILE A 92 -3.72 3.22 26.18
CA ILE A 92 -2.88 3.04 27.38
C ILE A 92 -3.10 4.17 28.41
N LYS A 93 -3.34 5.41 27.94
CA LYS A 93 -3.59 6.57 28.84
C LYS A 93 -4.93 6.51 29.56
N HIS A 94 -5.96 5.89 28.97
CA HIS A 94 -7.27 5.74 29.61
C HIS A 94 -7.35 4.60 30.64
N LYS A 95 -6.32 3.77 30.74
CA LYS A 95 -6.26 2.61 31.64
C LYS A 95 -5.30 2.81 32.83
N ARG A 96 -4.80 4.03 33.05
CA ARG A 96 -3.95 4.42 34.18
C ARG A 96 -4.63 5.49 35.03
#